data_AF-A0A243RFX7-F1
#
_entry.id   AF-A0A243RFX7-F1
#
_cell.length_a   1.000
_cell.length_b   1.000
_cell.length_c   1.000
_cell.angle_alpha   90.00
_cell.angle_beta   90.00
_cell.angle_gamma   90.00
#
_symmetry.space_group_name_H-M   'P 1'
#
loop_
_entity.id
_entity.type
_entity.pdbx_description
1 polymer ?
#
loop_
_entity_poly.entity_id
_entity_poly.type
_entity_poly.pdbx_seq_one_letter_code
_entity_poly.pdbx_strand_id
1 'polypeptide(L)'
;MTLALAVEDDDLVVEVPEHPPVRLPLAGPDRVSTLLLFGYPGRGRTRYGLAVLDESGLVMMEAPGSRSRRQVEAFAQENGLGFELRRFATGEEARIALARRSPGWHVVTWRRPPPALPRLRVPGVRSLRPPMGSPKVWWREQLLYGLMWLVLAYGVAFATLVVLNMTAPGRDVTRGMGLLGIAALVLAVVTVIGAAVVVGIGRRRTRRQIADARELQRRGDPHCRLVVVHGRLLLETARRTREIDASRLLLYSAEPGVGGLIVGESLLHLPGHWDPEEVERFAVRNGLELRTRALSREEYLDLTTRVRDAVP
;
A
#
# COMPACT_ATOMS: atom_id res chain seq x y z
N MET A 1 15.95 7.05 -23.75
CA MET A 1 15.02 5.92 -23.74
C MET A 1 13.73 6.38 -24.34
N THR A 2 13.29 5.69 -25.39
CA THR A 2 12.16 6.08 -26.24
C THR A 2 11.17 4.92 -26.19
N LEU A 3 9.90 5.21 -25.97
CA LEU A 3 8.84 4.22 -26.08
C LEU A 3 8.64 3.81 -27.54
N ALA A 4 8.29 2.55 -27.80
CA ALA A 4 7.89 2.10 -29.13
C ALA A 4 6.38 1.84 -29.18
N LEU A 5 5.81 2.12 -30.35
CA LEU A 5 4.40 1.92 -30.67
C LEU A 5 4.36 1.04 -31.92
N ALA A 6 3.54 0.00 -31.87
CA ALA A 6 3.25 -0.90 -32.97
C ALA A 6 1.76 -1.28 -32.92
N VAL A 7 1.24 -1.76 -34.05
CA VAL A 7 -0.09 -2.39 -34.12
C VAL A 7 0.12 -3.85 -34.50
N GLU A 8 -0.41 -4.76 -33.68
CA GLU A 8 -0.35 -6.21 -33.87
C GLU A 8 -1.74 -6.80 -33.59
N ASP A 9 -2.29 -7.60 -34.50
CA ASP A 9 -3.54 -8.36 -34.29
C ASP A 9 -4.70 -7.53 -33.69
N ASP A 10 -4.94 -6.33 -34.23
CA ASP A 10 -5.94 -5.34 -33.75
C ASP A 10 -5.68 -4.78 -32.34
N ASP A 11 -4.48 -4.94 -31.81
CA ASP A 11 -4.02 -4.31 -30.57
C ASP A 11 -2.96 -3.23 -30.86
N LEU A 12 -3.06 -2.10 -30.15
CA LEU A 12 -1.97 -1.16 -29.96
C LEU A 12 -0.99 -1.74 -28.94
N VAL A 13 0.22 -2.05 -29.39
CA VAL A 13 1.32 -2.51 -28.55
C VAL A 13 2.20 -1.31 -28.18
N VAL A 14 2.27 -1.03 -26.88
CA VAL A 14 3.15 0.00 -26.32
C VAL A 14 4.30 -0.67 -25.58
N GLU A 15 5.49 -0.58 -26.18
CA GLU A 15 6.72 -1.08 -25.57
C GLU A 15 7.41 0.02 -24.78
N VAL A 16 7.54 -0.22 -23.48
CA VAL A 16 8.30 0.64 -22.58
C VAL A 16 9.52 -0.15 -22.11
N PRO A 17 10.75 0.33 -22.35
CA PRO A 17 11.96 -0.31 -21.86
C PRO A 17 11.86 -0.71 -20.38
N GLU A 18 12.31 -1.91 -20.06
CA GLU A 18 12.27 -2.52 -18.71
C GLU A 18 10.88 -2.92 -18.18
N HIS A 19 9.83 -2.84 -19.01
CA HIS A 19 8.48 -3.33 -18.68
C HIS A 19 7.95 -4.30 -19.73
N PRO A 20 7.05 -5.24 -19.35
CA PRO A 20 6.28 -6.01 -20.31
C PRO A 20 5.52 -5.09 -21.27
N PRO A 21 5.38 -5.47 -22.55
CA PRO A 21 4.59 -4.70 -23.50
C PRO A 21 3.14 -4.61 -23.03
N VAL A 22 2.58 -3.40 -23.11
CA VAL A 22 1.17 -3.16 -22.81
C VAL A 22 0.39 -3.26 -24.11
N ARG A 23 -0.60 -4.15 -24.15
CA ARG A 23 -1.50 -4.34 -25.30
C ARG A 23 -2.84 -3.68 -24.99
N LEU A 24 -3.31 -2.83 -25.89
CA LEU A 24 -4.57 -2.11 -25.75
C LEU A 24 -5.40 -2.34 -27.01
N PRO A 25 -6.69 -2.70 -26.89
CA PRO A 25 -7.49 -3.07 -28.05
C PRO A 25 -7.75 -1.86 -28.96
N LEU A 26 -7.69 -2.04 -30.28
CA LEU A 26 -8.11 -1.04 -31.28
C LEU A 26 -9.57 -1.24 -31.73
N ALA A 27 -10.20 -2.34 -31.31
CA ALA A 27 -11.60 -2.66 -31.60
C ALA A 27 -12.39 -3.00 -30.33
N GLY A 28 -13.72 -2.82 -30.38
CA GLY A 28 -14.61 -3.11 -29.26
C GLY A 28 -14.94 -1.89 -28.37
N PRO A 29 -15.65 -2.11 -27.25
CA PRO A 29 -16.20 -1.03 -26.41
C PRO A 29 -15.12 -0.24 -25.64
N ASP A 30 -13.98 -0.85 -25.37
CA ASP A 30 -12.84 -0.23 -24.65
C ASP A 30 -11.69 0.09 -25.61
N ARG A 31 -11.99 0.40 -26.88
CA ARG A 31 -10.94 0.61 -27.89
C ARG A 31 -10.16 1.91 -27.66
N VAL A 32 -8.89 1.86 -28.00
CA VAL A 32 -8.03 3.04 -28.11
C VAL A 32 -8.57 3.95 -29.21
N SER A 33 -8.77 5.22 -28.86
CA SER A 33 -9.22 6.25 -29.81
C SER A 33 -8.14 7.29 -30.09
N THR A 34 -7.37 7.68 -29.05
CA THR A 34 -6.60 8.92 -29.10
C THR A 34 -5.25 8.78 -28.40
N LEU A 35 -4.20 9.27 -29.05
CA LEU A 35 -2.86 9.43 -28.49
C LEU A 35 -2.68 10.86 -27.99
N LEU A 36 -2.57 11.03 -26.66
CA LEU A 36 -2.31 12.30 -26.00
C LEU A 36 -0.82 12.43 -25.67
N LEU A 37 -0.11 13.25 -26.44
CA LEU A 37 1.23 13.67 -26.09
C LEU A 37 1.13 14.84 -25.10
N PHE A 38 1.65 14.67 -23.88
CA PHE A 38 1.66 15.73 -22.88
C PHE A 38 3.06 16.15 -22.49
N GLY A 39 3.24 17.42 -22.14
CA GLY A 39 4.52 17.96 -21.70
C GLY A 39 4.40 18.89 -20.50
N TYR A 40 5.42 18.90 -19.64
CA TYR A 40 5.53 19.81 -18.50
C TYR A 40 7.00 20.16 -18.21
N PRO A 41 7.29 21.32 -17.60
CA PRO A 41 8.68 21.71 -17.30
C PRO A 41 9.33 20.75 -16.30
N GLY A 42 10.55 20.32 -16.60
CA GLY A 42 11.44 19.58 -15.71
C GLY A 42 12.78 20.29 -15.52
N ARG A 43 13.70 19.70 -14.73
CA ARG A 43 15.05 20.26 -14.54
C ARG A 43 15.78 20.38 -15.89
N GLY A 44 15.92 21.60 -16.39
CA GLY A 44 16.66 21.95 -17.60
C GLY A 44 16.01 21.60 -18.95
N ARG A 45 14.83 20.94 -18.96
CA ARG A 45 14.10 20.60 -20.19
C ARG A 45 12.64 20.24 -19.91
N THR A 46 11.78 20.44 -20.91
CA THR A 46 10.41 19.91 -20.89
C THR A 46 10.45 18.39 -20.91
N ARG A 47 9.73 17.77 -19.98
CA ARG A 47 9.49 16.32 -19.97
C ARG A 47 8.22 16.06 -20.75
N TYR A 48 8.29 15.12 -21.69
CA TYR A 48 7.13 14.63 -22.41
C TYR A 48 6.79 13.21 -21.95
N GLY A 49 5.50 12.91 -21.97
CA GLY A 49 4.93 11.58 -21.80
C GLY A 49 3.81 11.36 -22.80
N LEU A 50 3.44 10.11 -22.98
CA LEU A 50 2.34 9.69 -23.84
C LEU A 50 1.25 9.08 -22.96
N ALA A 51 0.02 9.54 -23.16
CA ALA A 51 -1.16 8.89 -22.63
C ALA A 51 -1.99 8.32 -23.79
N VAL A 52 -2.52 7.12 -23.59
CA VAL A 52 -3.44 6.46 -24.53
C VAL A 52 -4.84 6.58 -23.96
N LEU A 53 -5.77 7.09 -24.76
CA LEU A 53 -7.16 7.34 -24.36
C LEU A 53 -8.12 6.43 -25.13
N ASP A 54 -9.20 6.04 -24.47
CA ASP A 54 -10.36 5.40 -25.10
C ASP A 54 -11.27 6.42 -25.81
N GLU A 55 -12.38 5.96 -26.38
CA GLU A 55 -13.37 6.81 -27.06
C GLU A 55 -14.03 7.87 -26.17
N SER A 56 -14.13 7.57 -24.87
CA SER A 56 -14.70 8.48 -23.87
C SER A 56 -13.69 9.52 -23.38
N GLY A 57 -12.45 9.47 -23.90
CA GLY A 57 -11.35 10.33 -23.51
C GLY A 57 -10.72 9.92 -22.18
N LEU A 58 -10.94 8.68 -21.74
CA LEU A 58 -10.44 8.13 -20.50
C LEU A 58 -9.04 7.52 -20.71
N VAL A 59 -8.12 7.78 -19.78
CA VAL A 59 -6.75 7.29 -19.84
C VAL A 59 -6.72 5.79 -19.54
N MET A 60 -6.32 5.03 -20.56
CA MET A 60 -6.06 3.60 -20.46
C MET A 60 -4.63 3.33 -19.99
N MET A 61 -3.67 4.12 -20.50
CA MET A 61 -2.24 3.98 -20.20
C MET A 61 -1.55 5.34 -20.12
N GLU A 62 -0.64 5.51 -19.16
CA GLU A 62 0.37 6.58 -19.18
C GLU A 62 1.77 5.96 -19.26
N ALA A 63 2.55 6.38 -20.25
CA ALA A 63 3.97 6.07 -20.36
C ALA A 63 4.80 7.35 -20.31
N PRO A 64 5.78 7.47 -19.40
CA PRO A 64 6.76 8.52 -19.47
C PRO A 64 7.64 8.27 -20.69
N GLY A 65 8.20 9.32 -21.28
CA GLY A 65 9.08 9.18 -22.44
C GLY A 65 8.60 9.94 -23.65
N SER A 66 9.56 10.31 -24.49
CA SER A 66 9.32 11.16 -25.64
C SER A 66 9.69 10.43 -26.92
N ARG A 67 8.68 9.97 -27.68
CA ARG A 67 8.80 10.00 -29.14
C ARG A 67 8.74 11.46 -29.59
N SER A 68 9.31 11.78 -30.76
CA SER A 68 9.12 13.12 -31.30
C SER A 68 7.63 13.33 -31.58
N ARG A 69 7.15 14.57 -31.39
CA ARG A 69 5.76 14.93 -31.70
C ARG A 69 5.35 14.43 -33.08
N ARG A 70 6.19 14.69 -34.09
CA ARG A 70 5.95 14.31 -35.49
C ARG A 70 5.75 12.81 -35.65
N GLN A 71 6.52 11.99 -34.94
CA GLN A 71 6.40 10.53 -35.02
C GLN A 71 5.12 10.02 -34.36
N VAL A 72 4.68 10.62 -33.25
CA VAL A 72 3.41 10.23 -32.60
C VAL A 72 2.22 10.67 -33.45
N GLU A 73 2.28 11.88 -33.99
CA GLU A 73 1.25 12.45 -34.87
C GLU A 73 1.11 11.65 -36.17
N ALA A 74 2.24 11.31 -36.82
CA ALA A 74 2.24 10.46 -38.01
C ALA A 74 1.71 9.05 -37.70
N PHE A 75 2.17 8.43 -36.60
CA PHE A 75 1.69 7.11 -36.20
C PHE A 75 0.18 7.11 -35.90
N ALA A 76 -0.33 8.14 -35.23
CA ALA A 76 -1.76 8.27 -34.97
C ALA A 76 -2.55 8.35 -36.30
N GLN A 77 -2.10 9.21 -37.21
CA GLN A 77 -2.74 9.39 -38.52
C GLN A 77 -2.72 8.11 -39.37
N GLU A 78 -1.59 7.40 -39.40
CA GLU A 78 -1.42 6.14 -40.14
C GLU A 78 -2.37 5.03 -39.67
N ASN A 79 -2.71 5.03 -38.38
CA ASN A 79 -3.55 4.01 -37.74
C ASN A 79 -4.97 4.50 -37.43
N GLY A 80 -5.39 5.65 -37.97
CA GLY A 80 -6.74 6.19 -37.78
C GLY A 80 -7.07 6.65 -36.36
N LEU A 81 -6.06 6.94 -35.54
CA LEU A 81 -6.20 7.42 -34.17
C LEU A 81 -6.23 8.95 -34.11
N GLY A 82 -6.97 9.49 -33.14
CA GLY A 82 -6.89 10.89 -32.77
C GLY A 82 -5.51 11.26 -32.20
N PHE A 83 -5.08 12.50 -32.42
CA PHE A 83 -3.85 13.02 -31.83
C PHE A 83 -4.13 14.30 -31.06
N GLU A 84 -3.76 14.31 -29.77
CA GLU A 84 -3.82 15.50 -28.92
C GLU A 84 -2.43 15.88 -28.43
N LEU A 85 -2.14 17.19 -28.41
CA LEU A 85 -0.96 17.74 -27.76
C LEU A 85 -1.41 18.67 -26.63
N ARG A 86 -0.97 18.38 -25.40
CA ARG A 86 -1.16 19.29 -24.26
C ARG A 86 0.13 19.65 -23.56
N ARG A 87 0.20 20.89 -23.10
CA ARG A 87 1.29 21.37 -22.23
C ARG A 87 0.70 21.84 -20.92
N PHE A 88 1.30 21.39 -19.84
CA PHE A 88 0.93 21.74 -18.48
C PHE A 88 2.01 22.64 -17.89
N ALA A 89 1.60 23.56 -17.02
CA ALA A 89 2.52 24.46 -16.35
C ALA A 89 3.39 23.71 -15.34
N THR A 90 2.86 22.65 -14.73
CA THR A 90 3.61 21.81 -13.79
C THR A 90 3.37 20.32 -14.01
N GLY A 91 4.28 19.48 -13.50
CA GLY A 91 4.08 18.03 -13.52
C GLY A 91 2.98 17.55 -12.59
N GLU A 92 2.60 18.34 -11.59
CA GLU A 92 1.46 18.06 -10.69
C GLU A 92 0.14 18.29 -11.41
N GLU A 93 0.01 19.41 -12.10
CA GLU A 93 -1.13 19.71 -12.95
C GLU A 93 -1.34 18.64 -14.02
N ALA A 94 -0.26 18.17 -14.66
CA ALA A 94 -0.31 17.06 -15.61
C ALA A 94 -0.88 15.78 -14.97
N ARG A 95 -0.42 15.41 -13.76
CA ARG A 95 -0.91 14.22 -13.06
C ARG A 95 -2.39 14.34 -12.70
N ILE A 96 -2.81 15.50 -12.19
CA ILE A 96 -4.22 15.73 -11.84
C ILE A 96 -5.08 15.65 -13.10
N ALA A 97 -4.68 16.33 -14.17
CA ALA A 97 -5.44 16.35 -15.42
C ALA A 97 -5.59 14.95 -16.06
N LEU A 98 -4.54 14.12 -15.97
CA LEU A 98 -4.60 12.73 -16.42
C LEU A 98 -5.44 11.87 -15.46
N ALA A 99 -5.28 12.02 -14.14
CA ALA A 99 -6.04 11.29 -13.13
C ALA A 99 -7.55 11.52 -13.22
N ARG A 100 -7.98 12.70 -13.67
CA ARG A 100 -9.39 13.03 -13.97
C ARG A 100 -10.01 12.21 -15.08
N ARG A 101 -9.19 11.54 -15.87
CA ARG A 101 -9.63 10.77 -17.02
C ARG A 101 -9.54 9.27 -16.74
N SER A 102 -9.27 8.82 -15.51
CA SER A 102 -8.69 7.47 -15.29
C SER A 102 -9.60 6.49 -14.53
N PRO A 103 -10.35 5.62 -15.23
CA PRO A 103 -10.98 4.43 -14.66
C PRO A 103 -10.07 3.19 -14.62
N GLY A 104 -9.26 2.95 -15.65
CA GLY A 104 -8.54 1.68 -15.87
C GLY A 104 -7.01 1.83 -15.92
N TRP A 105 -6.48 2.83 -15.22
CA TRP A 105 -5.14 3.36 -15.46
C TRP A 105 -4.01 2.34 -15.24
N HIS A 106 -3.33 1.96 -16.32
CA HIS A 106 -2.05 1.29 -16.27
C HIS A 106 -0.92 2.31 -16.44
N VAL A 107 -0.25 2.64 -15.34
CA VAL A 107 0.90 3.55 -15.37
C VAL A 107 2.16 2.73 -15.48
N VAL A 108 2.86 2.91 -16.58
CA VAL A 108 4.20 2.33 -16.72
C VAL A 108 5.19 3.38 -16.26
N THR A 109 6.11 3.08 -15.35
CA THR A 109 7.07 4.08 -14.85
C THR A 109 8.49 3.63 -15.10
N TRP A 110 9.37 4.49 -15.65
CA TRP A 110 10.81 4.20 -15.90
C TRP A 110 11.66 3.72 -14.70
N ARG A 111 11.10 3.58 -13.50
CA ARG A 111 11.84 3.22 -12.30
C ARG A 111 11.41 1.85 -11.85
N ARG A 112 12.40 0.98 -11.61
CA ARG A 112 12.22 -0.21 -10.78
C ARG A 112 11.47 0.20 -9.50
N PRO A 113 10.54 -0.63 -9.01
CA PRO A 113 9.89 -0.36 -7.74
C PRO A 113 10.95 -0.05 -6.69
N PRO A 114 10.68 0.92 -5.79
CA PRO A 114 11.61 1.16 -4.69
C PRO A 114 11.85 -0.17 -3.98
N PRO A 115 13.09 -0.47 -3.56
CA PRO A 115 13.33 -1.65 -2.76
C PRO A 115 12.35 -1.62 -1.59
N ALA A 116 11.66 -2.74 -1.36
CA ALA A 116 10.74 -2.87 -0.24
C ALA A 116 11.45 -2.30 1.00
N LEU A 117 10.79 -1.35 1.69
CA LEU A 117 11.37 -0.75 2.89
C LEU A 117 11.98 -1.88 3.72
N PRO A 118 13.24 -1.75 4.20
CA PRO A 118 13.76 -2.74 5.11
C PRO A 118 12.70 -2.89 6.17
N ARG A 119 12.17 -4.12 6.32
CA ARG A 119 11.25 -4.44 7.40
C ARG A 119 12.01 -4.05 8.65
N LEU A 120 11.80 -2.83 9.13
CA LEU A 120 12.46 -2.28 10.30
C LEU A 120 11.89 -3.11 11.44
N ARG A 121 12.51 -4.28 11.63
CA ARG A 121 12.39 -5.11 12.80
C ARG A 121 13.09 -4.31 13.88
N VAL A 122 12.40 -3.30 14.40
CA VAL A 122 12.67 -2.88 15.76
C VAL A 122 11.93 -3.89 16.61
N PRO A 123 12.63 -4.78 17.33
CA PRO A 123 11.97 -5.65 18.29
C PRO A 123 11.39 -4.75 19.38
N GLY A 124 10.06 -4.72 19.49
CA GLY A 124 9.42 -4.40 20.77
C GLY A 124 9.03 -2.95 21.05
N VAL A 125 9.32 -1.96 20.21
CA VAL A 125 8.83 -0.59 20.46
C VAL A 125 7.60 -0.30 19.59
N ARG A 126 6.43 -0.79 20.04
CA ARG A 126 5.16 -0.15 19.64
C ARG A 126 5.24 1.30 20.13
N SER A 127 4.95 2.25 19.26
CA SER A 127 5.07 3.69 19.51
C SER A 127 4.61 4.05 20.93
N LEU A 128 5.45 4.77 21.68
CA LEU A 128 5.12 5.36 22.99
C LEU A 128 3.98 6.40 22.92
N ARG A 129 3.43 6.66 21.73
CA ARG A 129 2.26 7.50 21.53
C ARG A 129 1.04 6.63 21.26
N PRO A 130 -0.08 6.85 21.99
CA PRO A 130 -1.33 6.17 21.70
C PRO A 130 -1.84 6.61 20.31
N PRO A 131 -2.35 5.67 19.50
CA PRO A 131 -3.07 6.03 18.27
C PRO A 131 -4.33 6.82 18.65
N MET A 132 -4.60 7.92 17.94
CA MET A 132 -5.71 8.83 18.25
C MET A 132 -7.10 8.16 18.23
N GLY A 133 -7.25 7.02 17.53
CA GLY A 133 -8.55 6.36 17.35
C GLY A 133 -8.99 5.33 18.39
N SER A 134 -8.11 4.81 19.27
CA SER A 134 -8.53 3.72 20.20
C SER A 134 -7.65 3.53 21.46
N PRO A 135 -7.61 4.50 22.39
CA PRO A 135 -6.78 4.43 23.60
C PRO A 135 -7.08 3.22 24.52
N LYS A 136 -8.32 2.72 24.53
CA LYS A 136 -8.73 1.57 25.36
C LYS A 136 -8.11 0.24 24.92
N VAL A 137 -7.93 0.04 23.60
CA VAL A 137 -7.34 -1.19 23.06
C VAL A 137 -5.84 -1.21 23.37
N TRP A 138 -5.18 -0.07 23.23
CA TRP A 138 -3.76 0.09 23.58
C TRP A 138 -3.49 -0.23 25.06
N TRP A 139 -4.30 0.29 25.98
CA TRP A 139 -4.15 0.00 27.42
C TRP A 139 -4.32 -1.48 27.78
N ARG A 140 -5.31 -2.16 27.18
CA ARG A 140 -5.51 -3.61 27.36
C ARG A 140 -4.30 -4.42 26.91
N GLU A 141 -3.70 -4.06 25.78
CA GLU A 141 -2.50 -4.73 25.28
C GLU A 141 -1.29 -4.49 26.20
N GLN A 142 -1.09 -3.27 26.72
CA GLN A 142 0.01 -3.00 27.66
C GLN A 142 -0.15 -3.79 28.97
N LEU A 143 -1.37 -3.95 29.47
CA LEU A 143 -1.69 -4.76 30.64
C LEU A 143 -1.32 -6.24 30.44
N LEU A 144 -1.64 -6.80 29.27
CA LEU A 144 -1.25 -8.17 28.91
C LEU A 144 0.27 -8.33 28.81
N TYR A 145 0.97 -7.34 28.25
CA TYR A 145 2.44 -7.34 28.21
C TYR A 145 3.06 -7.25 29.61
N GLY A 146 2.53 -6.39 30.48
CA GLY A 146 2.97 -6.30 31.87
C GLY A 146 2.75 -7.59 32.64
N LEU A 147 1.59 -8.22 32.49
CA LEU A 147 1.26 -9.50 33.11
C LEU A 147 2.19 -10.63 32.64
N MET A 148 2.51 -10.67 31.34
CA MET A 148 3.45 -11.64 30.78
C MET A 148 4.85 -11.51 31.39
N TRP A 149 5.35 -10.28 31.52
CA TRP A 149 6.64 -10.02 32.17
C TRP A 149 6.63 -10.39 33.65
N LEU A 150 5.50 -10.18 34.34
CA LEU A 150 5.34 -10.56 35.75
C LEU A 150 5.38 -12.08 35.93
N VAL A 151 4.70 -12.84 35.05
CA VAL A 151 4.75 -14.32 35.04
C VAL A 151 6.16 -14.82 34.74
N LEU A 152 6.86 -14.21 33.79
CA LEU A 152 8.24 -14.57 33.47
C LEU A 152 9.18 -14.29 34.65
N ALA A 153 9.06 -13.11 35.26
CA ALA A 153 9.85 -12.73 36.43
C ALA A 153 9.60 -13.68 37.61
N TYR A 154 8.34 -14.08 37.84
CA TYR A 154 7.99 -15.07 38.85
C TYR A 154 8.62 -16.44 38.56
N GLY A 155 8.56 -16.91 37.31
CA GLY A 155 9.19 -18.16 36.89
C GLY A 155 10.71 -18.16 37.09
N VAL A 156 11.38 -17.04 36.76
CA VAL A 156 12.82 -16.87 37.00
C VAL A 156 13.14 -16.87 38.49
N ALA A 157 12.42 -16.08 39.29
CA ALA A 157 12.62 -16.02 40.74
C ALA A 157 12.42 -17.39 41.41
N PHE A 158 11.41 -18.14 40.99
CA PHE A 158 11.15 -19.50 41.46
C PHE A 158 12.30 -20.46 41.10
N ALA A 159 12.78 -20.44 39.86
CA ALA A 159 13.92 -21.24 39.45
C ALA A 159 15.19 -20.87 40.23
N THR A 160 15.43 -19.59 40.47
CA THR A 160 16.55 -19.11 41.29
C THR A 160 16.45 -19.62 42.74
N LEU A 161 15.26 -19.60 43.34
CA LEU A 161 15.02 -20.16 44.68
C LEU A 161 15.30 -21.67 44.74
N VAL A 162 14.88 -22.42 43.72
CA VAL A 162 15.17 -23.87 43.62
C VAL A 162 16.67 -24.12 43.53
N VAL A 163 17.39 -23.35 42.70
CA VAL A 163 18.85 -23.48 42.54
C VAL A 163 19.58 -23.09 43.83
N LEU A 164 19.22 -21.98 44.48
CA LEU A 164 19.79 -21.56 45.76
C LEU A 164 19.57 -22.60 46.87
N ASN A 165 18.42 -23.26 46.87
CA ASN A 165 18.13 -24.34 47.81
C ASN A 165 18.95 -25.62 47.50
N MET A 166 19.33 -25.85 46.24
CA MET A 166 20.22 -26.94 45.83
C MET A 166 21.70 -26.66 46.13
N THR A 167 22.13 -25.40 46.15
CA THR A 167 23.54 -25.02 46.34
C THR A 167 23.92 -24.73 47.80
N ALA A 168 22.98 -24.76 48.74
CA ALA A 168 23.26 -24.62 50.17
C ALA A 168 23.83 -25.94 50.75
N PRO A 169 25.13 -26.00 51.09
CA PRO A 169 25.76 -27.22 51.58
C PRO A 169 25.45 -27.35 53.07
N GLY A 170 24.47 -28.17 53.43
CA GLY A 170 24.17 -28.46 54.84
C GLY A 170 22.75 -28.89 55.20
N ARG A 171 21.83 -28.97 54.24
CA ARG A 171 20.52 -29.60 54.44
C ARG A 171 20.38 -30.78 53.51
N ASP A 172 20.02 -31.95 54.05
CA ASP A 172 19.69 -33.15 53.29
C ASP A 172 18.52 -32.88 52.34
N VAL A 173 18.83 -32.40 51.13
CA VAL A 173 17.85 -32.07 50.08
C VAL A 173 17.11 -33.32 49.58
N THR A 174 17.64 -34.52 49.83
CA THR A 174 17.05 -35.79 49.39
C THR A 174 15.84 -36.24 50.20
N ARG A 175 15.56 -35.65 51.38
CA ARG A 175 14.37 -36.03 52.19
C ARG A 175 13.10 -35.24 51.87
N GLY A 176 13.22 -34.10 51.16
CA GLY A 176 12.08 -33.25 50.78
C GLY A 176 11.70 -33.30 49.30
N MET A 177 12.49 -33.98 48.47
CA MET A 177 12.30 -34.03 47.02
C MET A 177 11.55 -35.31 46.60
N GLY A 178 10.36 -35.50 47.16
CA GLY A 178 9.44 -36.55 46.72
C GLY A 178 8.85 -36.25 45.33
N LEU A 179 7.91 -37.08 44.90
CA LEU A 179 7.14 -36.98 43.65
C LEU A 179 6.67 -35.54 43.31
N LEU A 180 6.40 -34.71 44.33
CA LEU A 180 6.01 -33.30 44.19
C LEU A 180 7.09 -32.40 43.59
N GLY A 181 8.38 -32.62 43.89
CA GLY A 181 9.48 -31.82 43.32
C GLY A 181 9.68 -32.11 41.83
N ILE A 182 9.57 -33.38 41.44
CA ILE A 182 9.63 -33.81 40.04
C ILE A 182 8.39 -33.29 39.28
N ALA A 183 7.20 -33.40 39.87
CA ALA A 183 5.97 -32.88 39.28
C ALA A 183 6.03 -31.35 39.06
N ALA A 184 6.60 -30.61 40.02
CA ALA A 184 6.78 -29.16 39.89
C ALA A 184 7.76 -28.79 38.77
N LEU A 185 8.86 -29.53 38.62
CA LEU A 185 9.83 -29.31 37.53
C LEU A 185 9.21 -29.60 36.15
N VAL A 186 8.47 -30.70 36.04
CA VAL A 186 7.76 -31.07 34.81
C VAL A 186 6.71 -30.02 34.46
N LEU A 187 5.94 -29.54 35.45
CA LEU A 187 4.94 -28.49 35.24
C LEU A 187 5.59 -27.18 34.77
N ALA A 188 6.73 -26.79 35.35
CA ALA A 188 7.48 -25.61 34.92
C ALA A 188 7.95 -25.73 33.46
N VAL A 189 8.53 -26.88 33.08
CA VAL A 189 8.98 -27.15 31.71
C VAL A 189 7.80 -27.15 30.72
N VAL A 190 6.69 -27.81 31.07
CA VAL A 190 5.48 -27.84 30.23
C VAL A 190 4.87 -26.45 30.07
N THR A 191 4.89 -25.62 31.12
CA THR A 191 4.39 -24.24 31.06
C THR A 191 5.26 -23.37 30.15
N VAL A 192 6.58 -23.52 30.21
CA VAL A 192 7.52 -22.80 29.33
C VAL A 192 7.37 -23.23 27.87
N ILE A 193 7.25 -24.54 27.61
CA ILE A 193 7.07 -25.08 26.25
C ILE A 193 5.69 -24.68 25.69
N GLY A 194 4.63 -24.81 26.49
CA GLY A 194 3.27 -24.40 26.13
C GLY A 194 3.19 -22.90 25.81
N ALA A 195 3.83 -22.06 26.62
CA ALA A 195 3.95 -20.62 26.36
C ALA A 195 4.72 -20.35 25.06
N ALA A 196 5.82 -21.05 24.79
CA ALA A 196 6.60 -20.88 23.57
C ALA A 196 5.82 -21.29 22.30
N VAL A 197 5.05 -22.37 22.36
CA VAL A 197 4.23 -22.87 21.24
C VAL A 197 3.03 -21.96 20.99
N VAL A 198 2.31 -21.54 22.03
CA VAL A 198 1.18 -20.60 21.92
C VAL A 198 1.65 -19.23 21.42
N VAL A 199 2.79 -18.74 21.91
CA VAL A 199 3.42 -17.50 21.41
C VAL A 199 3.92 -17.66 19.98
N GLY A 200 4.42 -18.84 19.60
CA GLY A 200 4.93 -19.12 18.25
C GLY A 200 3.82 -19.21 17.19
N ILE A 201 2.76 -19.97 17.49
CA ILE A 201 1.58 -20.14 16.63
C ILE A 201 0.77 -18.84 16.58
N GLY A 202 0.56 -18.21 17.74
CA GLY A 202 0.00 -16.87 17.86
C GLY A 202 0.78 -15.89 16.99
N ARG A 203 2.09 -15.74 17.19
CA ARG A 203 2.93 -14.84 16.39
C ARG A 203 2.84 -15.09 14.89
N ARG A 204 2.74 -16.34 14.41
CA ARG A 204 2.62 -16.61 12.96
C ARG A 204 1.25 -16.20 12.41
N ARG A 205 0.17 -16.51 13.12
CA ARG A 205 -1.20 -16.18 12.72
C ARG A 205 -1.46 -14.67 12.80
N THR A 206 -1.00 -14.03 13.88
CA THR A 206 -1.06 -12.56 14.03
C THR A 206 -0.11 -11.87 13.05
N ARG A 207 1.06 -12.42 12.69
CA ARG A 207 1.95 -11.79 11.68
C ARG A 207 1.36 -11.75 10.29
N ARG A 208 0.66 -12.81 9.84
CA ARG A 208 -0.06 -12.79 8.55
C ARG A 208 -1.23 -11.82 8.61
N GLN A 209 -2.05 -11.86 9.66
CA GLN A 209 -3.16 -10.90 9.84
C GLN A 209 -2.70 -9.43 10.04
N ILE A 210 -1.57 -9.17 10.70
CA ILE A 210 -1.02 -7.82 10.92
C ILE A 210 -0.38 -7.28 9.63
N ALA A 211 0.21 -8.13 8.79
CA ALA A 211 0.74 -7.71 7.50
C ALA A 211 -0.41 -7.25 6.59
N ASP A 212 -1.45 -8.08 6.45
CA ASP A 212 -2.63 -7.74 5.64
C ASP A 212 -3.48 -6.61 6.26
N ALA A 213 -3.39 -6.37 7.58
CA ALA A 213 -4.10 -5.27 8.25
C ALA A 213 -3.44 -3.90 8.07
N ARG A 214 -2.15 -3.88 7.74
CA ARG A 214 -1.35 -2.66 7.65
C ARG A 214 -1.15 -2.21 6.23
N GLU A 215 -1.54 -3.01 5.25
CA GLU A 215 -1.32 -2.73 3.85
C GLU A 215 -2.67 -2.73 3.12
N LEU A 216 -2.87 -1.74 2.28
CA LEU A 216 -3.98 -1.66 1.34
C LEU A 216 -3.37 -1.42 -0.03
N GLN A 217 -3.65 -2.31 -0.98
CA GLN A 217 -3.03 -2.31 -2.29
C GLN A 217 -4.06 -2.01 -3.38
N ARG A 218 -3.64 -1.26 -4.40
CA ARG A 218 -4.49 -1.05 -5.58
C ARG A 218 -4.54 -2.34 -6.41
N ARG A 219 -5.73 -2.75 -6.84
CA ARG A 219 -5.90 -3.96 -7.63
C ARG A 219 -5.19 -3.81 -8.99
N GLY A 220 -4.39 -4.81 -9.36
CA GLY A 220 -3.67 -4.82 -10.64
C GLY A 220 -2.39 -3.98 -10.67
N ASP A 221 -2.09 -3.19 -9.62
CA ASP A 221 -0.83 -2.47 -9.51
C ASP A 221 -0.13 -2.75 -8.17
N PRO A 222 0.93 -3.57 -8.17
CA PRO A 222 1.65 -3.88 -6.94
C PRO A 222 2.41 -2.69 -6.35
N HIS A 223 2.56 -1.60 -7.10
CA HIS A 223 3.43 -0.49 -6.74
C HIS A 223 2.70 0.68 -6.11
N CYS A 224 1.37 0.70 -6.07
CA CYS A 224 0.57 1.70 -5.36
C CYS A 224 -0.09 1.05 -4.13
N ARG A 225 0.46 1.34 -2.95
CA ARG A 225 -0.05 0.81 -1.69
C ARG A 225 0.02 1.79 -0.53
N LEU A 226 -0.99 1.75 0.32
CA LEU A 226 -1.03 2.45 1.59
C LEU A 226 -0.57 1.51 2.70
N VAL A 227 0.41 1.93 3.49
CA VAL A 227 1.02 1.11 4.55
C VAL A 227 1.01 1.88 5.87
N VAL A 228 0.51 1.26 6.94
CA VAL A 228 0.59 1.83 8.30
C VAL A 228 1.79 1.26 9.04
N VAL A 229 2.77 2.11 9.29
CA VAL A 229 4.02 1.78 9.99
C VAL A 229 4.14 2.65 11.23
N HIS A 230 4.13 2.02 12.41
CA HIS A 230 4.20 2.71 13.72
C HIS A 230 3.15 3.83 13.89
N GLY A 231 1.93 3.62 13.40
CA GLY A 231 0.84 4.58 13.49
C GLY A 231 0.89 5.72 12.47
N ARG A 232 1.84 5.67 11.53
CA ARG A 232 1.95 6.63 10.41
C ARG A 232 1.46 5.98 9.13
N LEU A 233 0.63 6.69 8.38
CA LEU A 233 0.20 6.26 7.06
C LEU A 233 1.25 6.65 6.02
N LEU A 234 1.76 5.66 5.30
CA LEU A 234 2.71 5.83 4.22
C LEU A 234 2.03 5.47 2.91
N LEU A 235 2.24 6.26 1.87
CA LEU A 235 1.95 5.85 0.50
C LEU A 235 3.26 5.44 -0.16
N GLU A 236 3.31 4.18 -0.57
CA GLU A 236 4.36 3.66 -1.42
C GLU A 236 3.88 3.68 -2.87
N THR A 237 4.75 4.21 -3.73
CA THR A 237 4.55 4.31 -5.18
C THR A 237 5.79 3.76 -5.85
N ALA A 238 5.73 3.44 -7.15
CA ALA A 238 6.92 3.08 -7.92
C ALA A 238 8.04 4.16 -7.89
N ARG A 239 7.71 5.41 -7.57
CA ARG A 239 8.65 6.53 -7.58
C ARG A 239 9.23 6.84 -6.20
N ARG A 240 8.44 6.71 -5.15
CA ARG A 240 8.78 7.14 -3.79
C ARG A 240 7.83 6.55 -2.75
N THR A 241 8.32 6.48 -1.52
CA THR A 241 7.49 6.36 -0.32
C THR A 241 7.37 7.73 0.33
N ARG A 242 6.15 8.14 0.67
CA ARG A 242 5.90 9.38 1.43
C ARG A 242 4.95 9.13 2.59
N GLU A 243 5.20 9.80 3.71
CA GLU A 243 4.24 9.89 4.80
C GLU A 243 3.07 10.78 4.37
N ILE A 244 1.85 10.34 4.68
CA ILE A 244 0.62 11.08 4.45
C ILE A 244 -0.04 11.31 5.80
N ASP A 245 -0.38 12.56 6.06
CA ASP A 245 -1.26 12.89 7.16
C ASP A 245 -2.72 12.72 6.70
N ALA A 246 -3.36 11.66 7.20
CA ALA A 246 -4.74 11.36 6.86
C ALA A 246 -5.45 10.70 8.04
N SER A 247 -6.60 11.27 8.39
CA SER A 247 -7.60 10.70 9.29
C SER A 247 -8.80 10.12 8.52
N ARG A 248 -8.90 10.40 7.22
CA ARG A 248 -10.07 10.08 6.38
C ARG A 248 -9.67 9.44 5.06
N LEU A 249 -10.52 8.53 4.61
CA LEU A 249 -10.50 7.89 3.31
C LEU A 249 -11.86 8.11 2.64
N LEU A 250 -11.86 8.53 1.38
CA LEU A 250 -13.06 8.59 0.54
C LEU A 250 -12.88 7.60 -0.61
N LEU A 251 -13.58 6.48 -0.53
CA LEU A 251 -13.73 5.55 -1.64
C LEU A 251 -14.85 6.08 -2.54
N TYR A 252 -14.57 6.30 -3.81
CA TYR A 252 -15.58 6.78 -4.75
C TYR A 252 -15.71 5.88 -5.97
N SER A 253 -16.91 5.86 -6.52
CA SER A 253 -17.24 5.38 -7.87
C SER A 253 -18.01 6.48 -8.59
N ALA A 254 -17.70 6.77 -9.85
CA ALA A 254 -18.37 7.82 -10.62
C ALA A 254 -19.17 7.25 -11.80
N GLU A 255 -18.49 6.47 -12.64
CA GLU A 255 -19.02 5.78 -13.81
C GLU A 255 -18.51 4.33 -13.79
N PRO A 256 -19.05 3.41 -14.62
CA PRO A 256 -18.47 2.09 -14.78
C PRO A 256 -16.97 2.18 -15.08
N GLY A 257 -16.17 1.55 -14.24
CA GLY A 257 -14.71 1.63 -14.29
C GLY A 257 -14.10 2.86 -13.60
N VAL A 258 -14.80 4.00 -13.49
CA VAL A 258 -14.24 5.22 -12.87
C VAL A 258 -14.39 5.13 -11.36
N GLY A 259 -13.32 4.70 -10.70
CA GLY A 259 -13.24 4.62 -9.24
C GLY A 259 -11.87 5.03 -8.72
N GLY A 260 -11.79 5.20 -7.41
CA GLY A 260 -10.55 5.56 -6.77
C GLY A 260 -10.70 5.83 -5.29
N LEU A 261 -9.56 6.14 -4.70
CA LEU A 261 -9.45 6.48 -3.29
C LEU A 261 -8.93 7.91 -3.17
N ILE A 262 -9.56 8.73 -2.32
CA ILE A 262 -9.02 10.01 -1.90
C ILE A 262 -8.57 9.90 -0.46
N VAL A 263 -7.34 10.34 -0.19
CA VAL A 263 -6.68 10.17 1.10
C VAL A 263 -6.45 11.51 1.78
N GLY A 264 -6.98 11.62 2.99
CA GLY A 264 -6.73 12.69 3.93
C GLY A 264 -7.28 14.07 3.54
N GLU A 265 -7.01 15.03 4.40
CA GLU A 265 -7.38 16.45 4.22
C GLU A 265 -6.55 17.14 3.12
N SER A 266 -5.43 16.52 2.71
CA SER A 266 -4.66 16.95 1.54
C SER A 266 -5.33 16.60 0.20
N LEU A 267 -6.47 15.89 0.24
CA LEU A 267 -7.24 15.44 -0.92
C LEU A 267 -6.33 14.76 -1.94
N LEU A 268 -5.50 13.82 -1.48
CA LEU A 268 -4.61 13.11 -2.39
C LEU A 268 -5.41 12.08 -3.19
N HIS A 269 -5.39 12.20 -4.50
CA HIS A 269 -6.14 11.32 -5.39
C HIS A 269 -5.33 10.10 -5.81
N LEU A 270 -5.86 8.92 -5.53
CA LEU A 270 -5.34 7.61 -5.91
C LEU A 270 -6.36 6.91 -6.85
N PRO A 271 -6.39 7.28 -8.14
CA PRO A 271 -7.29 6.68 -9.12
C PRO A 271 -7.05 5.17 -9.32
N GLY A 272 -8.04 4.50 -9.88
CA GLY A 272 -8.02 3.08 -10.18
C GLY A 272 -8.81 2.24 -9.17
N HIS A 273 -8.87 0.93 -9.41
CA HIS A 273 -9.74 0.06 -8.63
C HIS A 273 -9.14 -0.31 -7.27
N TRP A 274 -9.89 0.01 -6.22
CA TRP A 274 -9.61 -0.41 -4.84
C TRP A 274 -10.73 -1.33 -4.39
N ASP A 275 -10.36 -2.48 -3.80
CA ASP A 275 -11.35 -3.43 -3.29
C ASP A 275 -12.10 -2.82 -2.10
N PRO A 276 -13.43 -2.64 -2.16
CA PRO A 276 -14.18 -1.97 -1.09
C PRO A 276 -14.07 -2.66 0.27
N GLU A 277 -14.04 -3.99 0.29
CA GLU A 277 -13.94 -4.76 1.53
C GLU A 277 -12.54 -4.64 2.15
N GLU A 278 -11.49 -4.59 1.32
CA GLU A 278 -10.12 -4.33 1.79
C GLU A 278 -9.98 -2.90 2.32
N VAL A 279 -10.56 -1.91 1.63
CA VAL A 279 -10.54 -0.51 2.06
C VAL A 279 -11.26 -0.35 3.40
N GLU A 280 -12.42 -0.96 3.57
CA GLU A 280 -13.17 -0.94 4.83
C GLU A 280 -12.39 -1.61 5.96
N ARG A 281 -11.86 -2.81 5.72
CA ARG A 281 -11.02 -3.53 6.70
C ARG A 281 -9.80 -2.69 7.09
N PHE A 282 -9.14 -2.05 6.14
CA PHE A 282 -8.00 -1.20 6.37
C PHE A 282 -8.37 0.04 7.20
N ALA A 283 -9.46 0.71 6.86
CA ALA A 283 -9.93 1.90 7.56
C ALA A 283 -10.28 1.60 9.03
N VAL A 284 -11.12 0.59 9.26
CA VAL A 284 -11.55 0.18 10.61
C VAL A 284 -10.36 -0.20 11.48
N ARG A 285 -9.41 -0.96 10.95
CA ARG A 285 -8.25 -1.45 11.71
C ARG A 285 -7.24 -0.37 12.06
N ASN A 286 -7.16 0.69 11.25
CA ASN A 286 -6.22 1.80 11.46
C ASN A 286 -6.89 3.05 12.04
N GLY A 287 -8.19 2.99 12.36
CA GLY A 287 -8.93 4.09 12.96
C GLY A 287 -9.14 5.27 12.01
N LEU A 288 -9.26 4.99 10.71
CA LEU A 288 -9.54 5.99 9.67
C LEU A 288 -11.05 6.09 9.45
N GLU A 289 -11.57 7.30 9.28
CA GLU A 289 -12.95 7.51 8.85
C GLU A 289 -13.05 7.14 7.37
N LEU A 290 -13.83 6.11 7.03
CA LEU A 290 -14.14 5.76 5.64
C LEU A 290 -15.48 6.34 5.24
N ARG A 291 -15.52 7.01 4.09
CA ARG A 291 -16.75 7.34 3.38
C ARG A 291 -16.73 6.67 2.02
N THR A 292 -17.85 6.07 1.65
CA THR A 292 -18.05 5.52 0.30
C THR A 292 -19.10 6.37 -0.40
N ARG A 293 -18.80 6.85 -1.60
CA ARG A 293 -19.76 7.66 -2.39
C ARG A 293 -19.81 7.21 -3.85
N ALA A 294 -21.02 7.03 -4.35
CA ALA A 294 -21.28 7.13 -5.78
C ALA A 294 -21.35 8.62 -6.14
N LEU A 295 -20.56 9.06 -7.11
CA LEU A 295 -20.49 10.43 -7.59
C LEU A 295 -21.09 10.50 -8.98
N SER A 296 -21.79 11.57 -9.31
CA SER A 296 -22.00 11.90 -10.72
C SER A 296 -20.68 12.31 -11.38
N ARG A 297 -20.67 12.32 -12.72
CA ARG A 297 -19.52 12.82 -13.50
C ARG A 297 -19.14 14.25 -13.10
N GLU A 298 -20.13 15.11 -12.94
CA GLU A 298 -19.92 16.51 -12.55
C GLU A 298 -19.32 16.63 -11.14
N GLU A 299 -19.83 15.87 -10.17
CA GLU A 299 -19.28 15.83 -8.81
C GLU A 299 -17.85 15.28 -8.79
N TYR A 300 -17.55 14.28 -9.61
CA TYR A 300 -16.20 13.75 -9.74
C TYR A 300 -15.23 14.78 -10.35
N LEU A 301 -15.65 15.50 -11.39
CA LEU A 301 -14.86 16.57 -11.98
C LEU A 301 -14.64 17.74 -11.00
N ASP A 302 -15.67 18.13 -10.25
CA ASP A 302 -15.53 19.12 -9.19
C ASP A 302 -14.59 18.63 -8.07
N LEU A 303 -14.75 17.40 -7.60
CA LEU A 303 -13.90 16.81 -6.57
C LEU A 303 -12.42 16.82 -7.00
N THR A 304 -12.14 16.41 -8.23
CA THR A 304 -10.78 16.37 -8.78
C THR A 304 -10.20 17.75 -9.11
N THR A 305 -11.00 18.82 -9.08
CA THR A 305 -10.49 20.21 -9.10
C THR A 305 -9.91 20.67 -7.77
N ARG A 306 -10.34 20.05 -6.67
CA ARG A 306 -9.93 20.41 -5.31
C ARG A 306 -8.75 19.56 -4.82
N VAL A 307 -8.46 18.48 -5.53
CA VAL A 307 -7.32 17.59 -5.29
C VAL A 307 -6.02 18.36 -5.44
N ARG A 308 -5.13 18.24 -4.46
CA ARG A 308 -3.81 18.91 -4.50
C ARG A 308 -2.82 18.19 -5.39
N ASP A 309 -2.86 16.86 -5.41
CA ASP A 309 -1.95 16.01 -6.16
C ASP A 309 -2.65 14.69 -6.50
N ALA A 310 -2.25 14.08 -7.60
CA ALA A 310 -2.71 12.74 -7.97
C ALA A 310 -1.51 11.81 -8.08
N VAL A 311 -1.69 10.58 -7.61
CA VAL A 311 -0.71 9.50 -7.78
C VAL A 311 -1.29 8.51 -8.78
N PRO A 312 -0.80 8.56 -10.03
CA PRO A 312 -1.06 7.55 -11.02
C PRO A 312 -0.66 6.18 -10.52
#